data_AF-A0A3S4JYD4-F1
#
_entry.id   AF-A0A3S4JYD4-F1
#
_cell.length_a   1.000
_cell.length_b   1.000
_cell.length_c   1.000
_cell.angle_alpha   90.00
_cell.angle_beta   90.00
_cell.angle_gamma   90.00
#
_symmetry.space_group_name_H-M   'P 1'
#
loop_
_entity.id
_entity.type
_entity.pdbx_description
1 polymer ?
#
loop_
_entity_poly.entity_id
_entity_poly.type
_entity_poly.pdbx_seq_one_letter_code
_entity_poly.pdbx_strand_id
1 'polypeptide(L)'
;MDALHGKAREGFSREAQAYERGRPEYAPELADWLRRQLGLNDRAIALDLGAGTGKFSRLLATVAGETLAVEPVEAMRAQLQAACRACGRCRERRKRFRCRMRRWTP
;
A
#
# COMPACT_ATOMS: atom_id res chain seq x y z
N MET A 1 -0.35 -24.15 3.47
CA MET A 1 0.02 -23.69 2.12
C MET A 1 0.58 -22.30 2.25
N ASP A 2 1.90 -22.14 2.19
CA ASP A 2 2.53 -20.82 2.22
C ASP A 2 2.30 -20.18 0.84
N ALA A 3 1.35 -19.24 0.77
CA ALA A 3 0.88 -18.58 -0.45
C ALA A 3 1.91 -17.62 -1.08
N LEU A 4 3.15 -17.61 -0.57
CA LEU A 4 4.25 -16.78 -1.03
C LEU A 4 5.39 -17.66 -1.49
N HIS A 5 5.84 -17.44 -2.71
CA HIS A 5 7.01 -18.13 -3.24
C HIS A 5 8.23 -17.80 -2.36
N GLY A 6 8.94 -18.82 -1.85
CA GLY A 6 9.97 -18.66 -0.81
C GLY A 6 11.07 -17.65 -1.16
N LYS A 7 11.43 -17.55 -2.45
CA LYS A 7 12.40 -16.55 -2.94
C LYS A 7 11.96 -15.11 -2.75
N ALA A 8 10.67 -14.81 -2.89
CA ALA A 8 10.14 -13.46 -2.66
C ALA A 8 10.20 -13.12 -1.17
N ARG A 9 9.84 -14.08 -0.30
CA ARG A 9 9.90 -13.90 1.16
C ARG A 9 11.32 -13.65 1.64
N GLU A 10 12.29 -14.44 1.20
CA GLU A 10 13.70 -14.31 1.63
C GLU A 10 14.40 -13.09 1.04
N GLY A 11 14.21 -12.82 -0.27
CA GLY A 11 14.85 -11.70 -0.96
C GLY A 11 14.40 -10.34 -0.40
N PHE A 12 13.09 -10.11 -0.29
CA PHE A 12 12.60 -8.84 0.21
C PHE A 12 12.81 -8.66 1.72
N SER A 13 12.85 -9.74 2.50
CA SER A 13 13.15 -9.65 3.94
C SER A 13 14.58 -9.20 4.23
N ARG A 14 15.56 -9.58 3.39
CA ARG A 14 16.98 -9.22 3.59
C ARG A 14 17.31 -7.80 3.12
N GLU A 15 16.58 -7.27 2.16
CA GLU A 15 16.99 -6.04 1.43
C GLU A 15 15.94 -4.92 1.41
N ALA A 16 14.79 -5.04 2.07
CA ALA A 16 13.72 -4.03 2.03
C ALA A 16 14.21 -2.57 2.20
N GLN A 17 15.13 -2.32 3.13
CA GLN A 17 15.70 -0.99 3.36
C GLN A 17 16.65 -0.53 2.23
N ALA A 18 17.46 -1.43 1.68
CA ALA A 18 18.32 -1.14 0.54
C ALA A 18 17.49 -0.90 -0.73
N TYR A 19 16.41 -1.68 -0.88
CA TYR A 19 15.44 -1.58 -1.97
C TYR A 19 14.68 -0.24 -1.97
N GLU A 20 14.24 0.25 -0.81
CA GLU A 20 13.67 1.61 -0.69
C GLU A 20 14.66 2.70 -1.10
N ARG A 21 15.89 2.64 -0.56
CA ARG A 21 16.93 3.64 -0.83
C ARG A 21 17.35 3.68 -2.30
N GLY A 22 17.31 2.54 -2.98
CA GLY A 22 17.67 2.44 -4.40
C GLY A 22 16.59 2.94 -5.37
N ARG A 23 15.35 3.17 -4.91
CA ARG A 23 14.26 3.65 -5.77
C ARG A 23 14.15 5.18 -5.69
N PRO A 24 14.22 5.90 -6.83
CA PRO A 24 13.84 7.31 -6.90
C PRO A 24 12.42 7.53 -6.38
N GLU A 25 12.16 8.70 -5.80
CA GLU A 25 10.79 9.12 -5.49
C GLU A 25 9.94 9.21 -6.75
N TYR A 26 8.63 8.99 -6.60
CA TYR A 26 7.70 9.17 -7.71
C TYR A 26 7.66 10.65 -8.10
N ALA A 27 7.66 10.91 -9.40
CA ALA A 27 7.53 12.24 -9.95
C ALA A 27 6.21 12.88 -9.45
N PRO A 28 6.20 14.15 -8.98
CA PRO A 28 5.00 14.81 -8.47
C PRO A 28 3.82 14.78 -9.45
N GLU A 29 4.10 14.85 -10.75
CA GLU A 29 3.13 14.86 -11.84
C GLU A 29 2.33 13.55 -11.92
N LEU A 30 2.86 12.45 -11.38
CA LEU A 30 2.17 11.17 -11.32
C LEU A 30 0.89 11.26 -10.48
N ALA A 31 0.89 12.07 -9.42
CA ALA A 31 -0.28 12.26 -8.59
C ALA A 31 -1.46 12.82 -9.40
N ASP A 32 -1.19 13.88 -10.17
CA ASP A 32 -2.22 14.55 -10.96
C ASP A 32 -2.67 13.71 -12.16
N TRP A 33 -1.73 12.97 -12.76
CA TRP A 33 -2.07 11.99 -13.79
C TRP A 33 -3.01 10.91 -13.24
N LEU A 34 -2.73 10.35 -12.07
CA LEU A 34 -3.59 9.33 -11.43
C LEU A 34 -4.98 9.88 -11.11
N ARG A 35 -5.08 11.10 -10.56
CA ARG A 35 -6.38 11.76 -10.30
C ARG A 35 -7.21 11.87 -11.57
N ARG A 36 -6.61 12.32 -12.68
CA ARG A 36 -7.30 12.51 -13.95
C ARG A 36 -7.72 11.20 -14.60
N GLN A 37 -6.81 10.22 -14.67
CA GLN A 37 -7.04 8.99 -15.42
C GLN A 37 -7.97 8.02 -14.69
N LEU A 38 -7.89 7.96 -13.35
CA LEU A 38 -8.66 7.01 -12.55
C LEU A 38 -9.81 7.67 -11.79
N GLY A 39 -10.03 8.98 -11.96
CA GLY A 39 -11.07 9.74 -11.27
C GLY A 39 -10.88 9.77 -9.74
N LEU A 40 -9.64 9.66 -9.26
CA LEU A 40 -9.37 9.63 -7.81
C LEU A 40 -9.70 10.98 -7.19
N ASN A 41 -10.39 10.90 -6.05
CA ASN A 41 -10.83 12.05 -5.28
C ASN A 41 -10.98 11.64 -3.80
N ASP A 42 -11.42 12.58 -2.97
CA ASP A 42 -11.57 12.38 -1.51
C ASP A 42 -12.64 11.35 -1.11
N ARG A 43 -13.44 10.85 -2.06
CA ARG A 43 -14.41 9.76 -1.86
C ARG A 43 -13.91 8.42 -2.41
N ALA A 44 -12.80 8.42 -3.15
CA ALA A 44 -12.22 7.21 -3.73
C ALA A 44 -11.49 6.39 -2.66
N ILE A 45 -11.56 5.06 -2.80
CA ILE A 45 -10.82 4.10 -1.97
C ILE A 45 -9.83 3.37 -2.88
N ALA A 46 -8.53 3.54 -2.63
CA ALA A 46 -7.46 2.84 -3.34
C ALA A 46 -7.00 1.61 -2.54
N LEU A 47 -6.72 0.51 -3.25
CA LEU A 47 -6.13 -0.72 -2.68
C LEU A 47 -4.76 -0.96 -3.32
N ASP A 48 -3.71 -0.97 -2.50
CA ASP A 48 -2.34 -1.26 -2.89
C ASP A 48 -1.99 -2.69 -2.45
N LEU A 49 -1.85 -3.60 -3.42
CA LEU A 49 -1.55 -5.03 -3.21
C LEU A 49 -0.06 -5.28 -3.41
N GLY A 50 0.62 -5.77 -2.37
CA GLY A 50 2.08 -5.86 -2.37
C GLY A 50 2.72 -4.49 -2.13
N ALA A 51 2.17 -3.73 -1.18
CA ALA A 51 2.56 -2.36 -0.88
C ALA A 51 4.05 -2.20 -0.48
N GLY A 52 4.72 -3.29 -0.14
CA GLY A 52 6.10 -3.30 0.30
C GLY A 52 6.30 -2.40 1.51
N THR A 53 7.22 -1.46 1.39
CA THR A 53 7.55 -0.45 2.42
C THR A 53 6.64 0.78 2.38
N GLY A 54 5.70 0.85 1.42
CA GLY A 54 4.68 1.89 1.36
C GLY A 54 5.00 3.10 0.49
N LYS A 55 6.05 3.08 -0.33
CA LYS A 55 6.38 4.21 -1.22
C LYS A 55 5.22 4.64 -2.11
N PHE A 56 4.57 3.67 -2.75
CA PHE A 56 3.40 3.94 -3.59
C PHE A 56 2.14 4.22 -2.77
N SER A 57 1.95 3.51 -1.65
CA SER A 57 0.84 3.78 -0.75
C SER A 57 0.84 5.22 -0.20
N ARG A 58 2.03 5.81 0.03
CA ARG A 58 2.18 7.22 0.40
C ARG A 58 1.68 8.15 -0.70
N LEU A 59 2.02 7.88 -1.96
CA LEU A 59 1.53 8.65 -3.11
C LEU A 59 0.00 8.53 -3.23
N LEU A 60 -0.53 7.31 -3.16
CA LEU A 60 -1.98 7.04 -3.21
C LEU A 60 -2.76 7.78 -2.11
N ALA A 61 -2.20 7.86 -0.91
CA ALA A 61 -2.80 8.59 0.20
C ALA A 61 -2.88 10.12 -0.02
N THR A 62 -2.17 10.66 -1.02
CA THR A 62 -2.30 12.07 -1.41
C THR A 62 -3.41 12.29 -2.45
N VAL A 63 -3.77 11.26 -3.23
CA VAL A 63 -4.71 11.37 -4.36
C VAL A 63 -6.08 10.74 -4.12
N ALA A 64 -6.20 9.82 -3.16
CA ALA A 64 -7.43 9.15 -2.79
C ALA A 64 -7.84 9.48 -1.34
N GLY A 65 -9.14 9.53 -1.07
CA GLY A 65 -9.67 9.77 0.27
C GLY A 65 -9.34 8.68 1.29
N GLU A 66 -9.29 7.42 0.85
CA GLU A 66 -8.81 6.30 1.67
C GLU A 66 -7.83 5.42 0.86
N THR A 67 -6.75 4.99 1.49
CA THR A 67 -5.79 4.05 0.91
C THR A 67 -5.64 2.85 1.83
N LEU A 68 -5.85 1.65 1.28
CA LEU A 68 -5.69 0.37 1.93
C LEU A 68 -4.44 -0.29 1.37
N ALA A 69 -3.43 -0.53 2.20
CA ALA A 69 -2.20 -1.21 1.81
C ALA A 69 -2.18 -2.64 2.36
N VAL A 70 -1.89 -3.61 1.50
CA VAL A 70 -1.78 -5.02 1.85
C VAL A 70 -0.38 -5.49 1.52
N GLU A 71 0.39 -5.89 2.54
CA GLU A 71 1.74 -6.41 2.36
C GLU A 71 1.87 -7.77 3.04
N PRO A 72 2.08 -8.87 2.30
CA PRO A 72 2.22 -10.21 2.86
C PRO A 72 3.52 -10.46 3.65
N VAL A 73 4.63 -9.80 3.30
CA VAL A 73 5.93 -10.01 3.94
C VAL A 73 6.03 -9.19 5.23
N GLU A 74 6.14 -9.88 6.36
CA GLU A 74 6.15 -9.25 7.70
C GLU A 74 7.21 -8.14 7.83
N ALA A 75 8.43 -8.39 7.32
CA ALA A 75 9.52 -7.40 7.37
C ALA A 75 9.19 -6.11 6.60
N MET A 76 8.55 -6.23 5.42
CA MET A 76 8.13 -5.06 4.64
C MET A 76 6.94 -4.36 5.29
N ARG A 77 5.97 -5.14 5.81
CA ARG A 77 4.81 -4.62 6.54
C ARG A 77 5.22 -3.82 7.77
N ALA A 78 6.23 -4.26 8.51
CA ALA A 78 6.75 -3.52 9.66
C ALA A 78 7.28 -2.14 9.25
N GLN A 79 7.97 -2.04 8.10
CA GLN A 79 8.44 -0.76 7.55
C GLN A 79 7.28 0.12 7.07
N LEU A 80 6.30 -0.47 6.38
CA LEU A 80 5.06 0.21 5.99
C LEU A 80 4.34 0.81 7.21
N GLN A 81 4.16 0.04 8.29
CA GLN A 81 3.54 0.51 9.53
C GLN A 81 4.33 1.66 10.16
N ALA A 82 5.67 1.58 10.19
CA ALA A 82 6.51 2.65 10.68
C ALA A 82 6.35 3.93 9.85
N ALA A 83 6.34 3.82 8.52
CA ALA A 83 6.11 4.95 7.62
C ALA A 83 4.70 5.55 7.79
N CYS A 84 3.66 4.72 7.97
CA CYS A 84 2.30 5.18 8.23
C CYS A 84 2.17 5.97 9.53
N ARG A 85 2.85 5.53 10.61
CA ARG A 85 2.85 6.22 11.91
C ARG A 85 3.42 7.64 11.81
N ALA A 86 4.41 7.85 10.94
CA ALA A 86 4.97 9.18 10.69
C ALA A 86 4.05 10.12 9.89
N CYS A 87 3.10 9.59 9.10
CA CYS A 87 2.28 10.38 8.19
C CYS A 87 1.06 11.05 8.86
N GLY A 88 0.59 10.56 10.01
CA GLY A 88 -0.58 11.10 10.75
C GLY A 88 -1.95 10.93 10.07
N ARG A 89 -1.97 10.76 8.74
CA ARG A 89 -3.15 10.50 7.89
C ARG A 89 -3.44 9.01 7.74
N CYS A 90 -2.43 8.15 7.88
CA CYS A 90 -2.55 6.71 7.73
C CYS A 90 -2.95 6.05 9.06
N ARG A 91 -4.12 5.40 9.12
CA ARG A 91 -4.52 4.59 10.29
C ARG A 91 -4.33 3.11 10.02
N GLU A 92 -3.57 2.45 10.90
CA GLU A 92 -3.47 0.99 10.90
C GLU A 92 -4.82 0.39 11.33
N ARG A 93 -5.53 -0.28 10.42
CA ARG A 93 -6.72 -1.09 10.78
C ARG A 93 -6.32 -2.56 10.86
N ARG A 94 -6.14 -3.10 12.07
CA ARG A 94 -6.12 -4.56 12.28
C ARG A 94 -7.52 -5.11 12.00
N LYS A 95 -7.79 -5.70 10.84
CA LYS A 95 -9.12 -6.26 10.56
C LYS A 95 -9.31 -7.60 11.28
N ARG A 96 -10.27 -7.66 12.22
CA ARG A 96 -11.20 -8.79 12.26
C ARG A 96 -12.03 -8.71 10.98
N PHE A 97 -11.87 -9.68 10.08
CA PHE A 97 -12.75 -9.81 8.92
C PHE A 97 -14.13 -10.25 9.39
N ARG A 98 -15.13 -9.37 9.28
CA ARG A 98 -16.54 -9.80 9.28
C ARG A 98 -17.06 -9.55 7.87
N CYS A 99 -17.15 -10.62 7.09
CA CYS A 99 -17.75 -10.62 5.76
C CYS A 99 -19.24 -10.23 5.91
N ARG A 100 -19.60 -8.99 5.53
CA ARG A 100 -20.98 -8.67 5.14
C ARG A 100 -21.01 -8.74 3.62
N MET A 101 -21.46 -9.88 3.09
CA MET A 101 -21.78 -10.01 1.67
C MET A 101 -22.87 -8.98 1.33
N ARG A 102 -22.50 -7.89 0.66
CA ARG A 102 -23.46 -7.11 -0.14
C ARG A 102 -23.39 -7.72 -1.53
N ARG A 103 -24.54 -8.18 -2.04
CA ARG A 103 -24.64 -8.79 -3.38
C ARG A 103 -24.09 -7.80 -4.41
N TRP A 104 -23.11 -8.26 -5.17
CA TRP A 104 -22.66 -7.61 -6.39
C TRP A 104 -23.70 -7.99 -7.45
N THR A 105 -24.61 -7.07 -7.76
CA THR A 105 -25.45 -7.19 -8.95
C THR A 105 -24.68 -6.60 -10.14
N PRO A 106 -24.68 -7.28 -11.30
CA PRO A 106 -23.93 -6.88 -12.48
C PRO A 106 -24.38 -5.53 -13.05
#